data_AF-A0A6I6W7W6-F1
#
_entry.id   AF-A0A6I6W7W6-F1
#
_cell.length_a   1.000
_cell.length_b   1.000
_cell.length_c   1.000
_cell.angle_alpha   90.00
_cell.angle_beta   90.00
_cell.angle_gamma   90.00
#
_symmetry.space_group_name_H-M   'P 1'
#
loop_
_entity.id
_entity.type
_entity.pdbx_description
1 polymer ?
#
loop_
_entity_poly.entity_id
_entity_poly.type
_entity_poly.pdbx_seq_one_letter_code
_entity_poly.pdbx_strand_id
1 'polypeptide(L)'
;MFIVSPVGILPTEVLRKKLQDIRDTYNFKLQDVMLVEEMDRTVSDPSLGLPEREGMLKALGFQVVESKKLGFSQGAIGYLPVDKHTVQMIKDRVSRELGKLLDGYNFSLHANANYNLAYISSDDAVSNSKVFINNTLADSVGDERDVNYIMVLRKLDKQMEKKLVAGVDEVLNYQEENVYDFPSLYSNVKIYVADTREHRLSLEKDIVGQGRRNVNIVLVDFLPKNIFLDFVSLSHSGMASGDQSLGEFLSLTGKVPYYDMQPWKLPLGRSLLDKAKEQGGDELLPLVAKKIPGSAYLISQEVPIYTPHINRPDEPKAVTAALSKLDKDVSAHTGDGHIRNFVRSGAPG
;
A
#
# COMPACT_ATOMS: atom_id res chain seq x y z
N MET A 1 -17.14 20.70 -15.51
CA MET A 1 -15.82 20.24 -15.06
C MET A 1 -15.74 18.73 -15.13
N PHE A 2 -14.65 18.18 -15.67
CA PHE A 2 -14.34 16.75 -15.66
C PHE A 2 -13.03 16.49 -14.90
N ILE A 3 -12.99 15.41 -14.13
CA ILE A 3 -11.74 14.85 -13.60
C ILE A 3 -11.65 13.43 -14.15
N VAL A 4 -10.57 13.13 -14.87
CA VAL A 4 -10.32 11.81 -15.45
C VAL A 4 -9.15 11.17 -14.70
N SER A 5 -9.43 10.08 -13.99
CA SER A 5 -8.46 9.35 -13.16
C SER A 5 -8.77 7.84 -13.11
N PRO A 6 -7.76 6.95 -13.30
CA PRO A 6 -6.46 7.23 -13.90
C PRO A 6 -6.59 7.50 -15.39
N VAL A 7 -5.96 8.57 -15.88
CA VAL A 7 -5.95 8.85 -17.32
C VAL A 7 -5.14 7.81 -18.13
N GLY A 8 -4.13 7.18 -17.53
CA GLY A 8 -3.24 6.21 -18.18
C GLY A 8 -3.84 4.83 -18.50
N ILE A 9 -5.10 4.56 -18.14
CA ILE A 9 -5.74 3.26 -18.44
C ILE A 9 -6.09 3.12 -19.92
N LEU A 10 -6.54 4.20 -20.56
CA LEU A 10 -7.04 4.16 -21.94
C LEU A 10 -6.03 4.76 -22.93
N PRO A 11 -5.90 4.17 -24.13
CA PRO A 11 -5.23 4.83 -25.24
C PRO A 11 -5.86 6.19 -25.55
N THR A 12 -5.05 7.16 -25.97
CA THR A 12 -5.47 8.56 -26.20
C THR A 12 -6.67 8.67 -27.15
N GLU A 13 -6.69 7.89 -28.23
CA GLU A 13 -7.81 7.87 -29.20
C GLU A 13 -9.10 7.28 -28.62
N VAL A 14 -8.99 6.27 -27.75
CA VAL A 14 -10.16 5.69 -27.06
C VAL A 14 -10.72 6.68 -26.06
N LEU A 15 -9.85 7.36 -25.30
CA LEU A 15 -10.25 8.43 -24.39
C LEU A 15 -10.97 9.57 -25.14
N ARG A 16 -10.43 10.01 -26.28
CA ARG A 16 -11.04 11.02 -27.15
C ARG A 16 -12.47 10.63 -27.53
N LYS A 17 -12.63 9.41 -28.07
CA LYS A 17 -13.94 8.91 -28.48
C LYS A 17 -14.93 8.86 -27.32
N LYS A 18 -14.50 8.36 -26.15
CA LYS A 18 -15.38 8.28 -24.97
C LYS A 18 -15.81 9.65 -24.47
N LEU A 19 -14.94 10.64 -24.48
CA LEU A 19 -15.31 12.00 -24.09
C LEU A 19 -16.27 12.64 -25.10
N GLN A 20 -16.10 12.38 -26.40
CA GLN A 20 -17.06 12.80 -27.43
C GLN A 20 -18.42 12.13 -27.24
N ASP A 21 -18.45 10.80 -27.04
CA ASP A 21 -19.67 10.05 -26.79
C ASP A 21 -20.42 10.62 -25.56
N ILE A 22 -19.71 10.91 -24.46
CA ILE A 22 -20.28 11.52 -23.25
C ILE A 22 -20.81 12.93 -23.55
N ARG A 23 -20.04 13.76 -24.26
CA ARG A 23 -20.46 15.11 -24.66
C ARG A 23 -21.75 15.06 -25.46
N ASP A 24 -21.80 14.21 -26.47
CA ASP A 24 -22.92 14.13 -27.42
C ASP A 24 -24.17 13.53 -26.75
N THR A 25 -23.99 12.54 -25.88
CA THR A 25 -25.08 11.88 -25.15
C THR A 25 -25.69 12.79 -24.08
N TYR A 26 -24.85 13.50 -23.31
CA TYR A 26 -25.30 14.29 -22.16
C TYR A 26 -25.32 15.80 -22.41
N ASN A 27 -25.06 16.23 -23.66
CA ASN A 27 -24.94 17.63 -24.08
C ASN A 27 -24.05 18.47 -23.14
N PHE A 28 -22.94 17.88 -22.69
CA PHE A 28 -22.12 18.49 -21.65
C PHE A 28 -21.21 19.59 -22.23
N LYS A 29 -21.10 20.73 -21.55
CA LYS A 29 -20.22 21.82 -21.98
C LYS A 29 -18.74 21.48 -21.73
N LEU A 30 -17.93 21.54 -22.77
CA LEU A 30 -16.48 21.34 -22.71
C LEU A 30 -15.78 22.58 -22.10
N GLN A 31 -15.86 22.72 -20.77
CA GLN A 31 -15.23 23.81 -20.02
C GLN A 31 -13.88 23.33 -19.47
N ASP A 32 -13.85 22.91 -18.21
CA ASP A 32 -12.60 22.56 -17.52
C ASP A 32 -12.45 21.05 -17.40
N VAL A 33 -11.24 20.56 -17.64
CA VAL A 33 -10.87 19.15 -17.46
C VAL A 33 -9.52 19.03 -16.75
N MET A 34 -9.48 18.19 -15.72
CA MET A 34 -8.24 17.76 -15.07
C MET A 34 -7.97 16.30 -15.42
N LEU A 35 -6.76 16.04 -15.88
CA LEU A 35 -6.21 14.70 -16.04
C LEU A 35 -5.36 14.38 -14.82
N VAL A 36 -5.66 13.27 -14.15
CA VAL A 36 -4.85 12.77 -13.03
C VAL A 36 -4.21 11.46 -13.48
N GLU A 37 -2.89 11.46 -13.55
CA GLU A 37 -2.11 10.26 -13.83
C GLU A 37 -1.77 9.54 -12.53
N GLU A 38 -2.30 8.34 -12.40
CA GLU A 38 -2.00 7.41 -11.31
C GLU A 38 -1.04 6.33 -11.80
N MET A 39 -1.05 5.98 -13.08
CA MET A 39 -0.26 4.89 -13.63
C MET A 39 0.83 5.44 -14.54
N ASP A 40 2.10 5.22 -14.21
CA ASP A 40 3.22 5.56 -15.12
C ASP A 40 3.33 4.57 -16.31
N ARG A 41 2.20 4.08 -16.82
CA ARG A 41 2.08 3.39 -18.13
C ARG A 41 2.52 4.30 -19.27
N THR A 42 2.54 5.61 -19.04
CA THR A 42 3.00 6.63 -19.99
C THR A 42 4.51 6.53 -20.30
N VAL A 43 5.27 5.77 -19.49
CA VAL A 43 6.72 5.58 -19.70
C VAL A 43 6.99 4.59 -20.84
N SER A 44 6.09 3.64 -21.09
CA SER A 44 6.26 2.62 -22.16
C SER A 44 5.76 3.07 -23.54
N ASP A 45 4.89 4.07 -23.60
CA ASP A 45 4.39 4.63 -24.87
C ASP A 45 4.25 6.16 -24.71
N PRO A 46 5.18 6.95 -25.29
CA PRO A 46 5.12 8.42 -25.25
C PRO A 46 3.83 9.00 -25.82
N SER A 47 3.15 8.26 -26.72
CA SER A 47 1.85 8.69 -27.28
C SER A 47 0.70 8.65 -26.26
N LEU A 48 0.97 7.96 -25.15
CA LEU A 48 0.16 7.93 -23.95
C LEU A 48 0.73 8.90 -22.90
N GLY A 49 1.46 9.93 -23.30
CA GLY A 49 1.94 10.97 -22.40
C GLY A 49 0.84 11.96 -22.00
N LEU A 50 0.99 12.61 -20.84
CA LEU A 50 0.13 13.74 -20.44
C LEU A 50 0.11 14.87 -21.50
N PRO A 51 1.26 15.30 -22.09
CA PRO A 51 1.25 16.40 -23.07
C PRO A 51 0.39 16.12 -24.30
N GLU A 52 0.43 14.91 -24.85
CA GLU A 52 -0.40 14.55 -26.01
C GLU A 52 -1.88 14.52 -25.66
N ARG A 53 -2.23 14.01 -24.47
CA ARG A 53 -3.61 14.03 -23.99
C ARG A 53 -4.12 15.44 -23.74
N GLU A 54 -3.28 16.33 -23.22
CA GLU A 54 -3.64 17.75 -23.10
C GLU A 54 -3.91 18.38 -24.47
N GLY A 55 -3.05 18.12 -25.45
CA GLY A 55 -3.24 18.58 -26.83
C GLY A 55 -4.54 18.07 -27.44
N MET A 56 -4.85 16.79 -27.23
CA MET A 56 -6.10 16.15 -27.66
C MET A 56 -7.34 16.82 -27.04
N LEU A 57 -7.33 17.10 -25.73
CA LEU A 57 -8.44 17.75 -25.04
C LEU A 57 -8.64 19.20 -25.51
N LYS A 58 -7.54 19.95 -25.72
CA LYS A 58 -7.60 21.30 -26.31
C LYS A 58 -8.21 21.25 -27.71
N ALA A 59 -7.83 20.27 -28.53
CA ALA A 59 -8.40 20.08 -29.86
C ALA A 59 -9.88 19.66 -29.84
N LEU A 60 -10.35 18.98 -28.78
CA LEU A 60 -11.77 18.69 -28.58
C LEU A 60 -12.59 19.93 -28.21
N GLY A 61 -11.95 21.02 -27.79
CA GLY A 61 -12.60 22.28 -27.41
C GLY A 61 -12.76 22.50 -25.91
N PHE A 62 -12.03 21.77 -25.06
CA PHE A 62 -11.93 22.12 -23.64
C PHE A 62 -11.19 23.45 -23.45
N GLN A 63 -11.74 24.32 -22.60
CA GLN A 63 -11.23 25.67 -22.37
C GLN A 63 -10.05 25.68 -21.40
N VAL A 64 -10.16 24.95 -20.29
CA VAL A 64 -9.09 24.78 -19.30
C VAL A 64 -8.72 23.30 -19.24
N VAL A 65 -7.44 23.02 -19.47
CA VAL A 65 -6.90 21.66 -19.41
C VAL A 65 -5.71 21.68 -18.47
N GLU A 66 -5.83 20.96 -17.36
CA GLU A 66 -4.71 20.72 -16.44
C GLU A 66 -4.39 19.22 -16.39
N SER A 67 -3.11 18.88 -16.39
CA SER A 67 -2.67 17.53 -16.04
C SER A 67 -1.82 17.53 -14.78
N LYS A 68 -2.04 16.53 -13.93
CA LYS A 68 -1.29 16.29 -12.69
C LYS A 68 -0.84 14.84 -12.63
N LYS A 69 0.28 14.60 -11.98
CA LYS A 69 0.77 13.26 -11.61
C LYS A 69 0.55 13.04 -10.12
N LEU A 70 0.06 11.87 -9.73
CA LEU A 70 0.09 11.45 -8.33
C LEU A 70 1.48 10.97 -7.93
N GLY A 71 1.71 10.90 -6.62
CA GLY A 71 2.96 10.40 -6.02
C GLY A 71 3.89 11.51 -5.56
N PHE A 72 5.18 11.18 -5.47
CA PHE A 72 6.18 11.99 -4.76
C PHE A 72 7.32 12.50 -5.64
N SER A 73 7.25 12.26 -6.96
CA SER A 73 8.24 12.74 -7.92
C SER A 73 8.13 14.25 -8.13
N GLN A 74 9.13 14.84 -8.78
CA GLN A 74 9.11 16.26 -9.11
C GLN A 74 7.88 16.61 -9.96
N GLY A 75 7.11 17.62 -9.50
CA GLY A 75 5.87 18.06 -10.16
C GLY A 75 4.63 17.20 -9.83
N ALA A 76 4.76 16.14 -9.04
CA ALA A 76 3.62 15.36 -8.56
C ALA A 76 2.88 16.09 -7.43
N ILE A 77 1.56 15.94 -7.40
CA ILE A 77 0.68 16.61 -6.43
C ILE A 77 0.49 15.83 -5.13
N GLY A 78 1.17 14.70 -4.95
CA GLY A 78 0.95 13.83 -3.80
C GLY A 78 -0.07 12.73 -4.05
N TYR A 79 -0.49 12.06 -2.98
CA TYR A 79 -1.51 11.03 -3.03
C TYR A 79 -2.91 11.62 -2.83
N LEU A 80 -3.96 10.87 -3.17
CA LEU A 80 -5.35 11.25 -2.87
C LEU A 80 -5.68 10.81 -1.44
N PRO A 81 -5.87 11.75 -0.49
CA PRO A 81 -6.13 11.39 0.89
C PRO A 81 -7.58 10.96 1.10
N VAL A 82 -7.79 10.15 2.13
CA VAL A 82 -9.12 9.97 2.72
C VAL A 82 -9.48 11.28 3.42
N ASP A 83 -10.72 11.74 3.25
CA ASP A 83 -11.15 13.00 3.85
C ASP A 83 -11.07 12.94 5.39
N LYS A 84 -10.78 14.09 6.00
CA LYS A 84 -10.54 14.20 7.45
C LYS A 84 -11.72 13.74 8.29
N HIS A 85 -12.95 13.95 7.82
CA HIS A 85 -14.14 13.52 8.55
C HIS A 85 -14.23 11.99 8.57
N THR A 86 -14.04 11.34 7.43
CA THR A 86 -13.98 9.87 7.33
C THR A 86 -12.84 9.30 8.17
N VAL A 87 -11.64 9.89 8.14
CA VAL A 87 -10.52 9.48 9.01
C VAL A 87 -10.92 9.55 10.49
N GLN A 88 -11.56 10.65 10.91
CA GLN A 88 -12.00 10.80 12.30
C GLN A 88 -13.07 9.76 12.66
N MET A 89 -14.07 9.54 11.81
CA MET A 89 -15.09 8.53 12.04
C MET A 89 -14.50 7.13 12.20
N ILE A 90 -13.52 6.76 11.38
CA ILE A 90 -12.84 5.46 11.48
C ILE A 90 -12.08 5.36 12.80
N LYS A 91 -11.30 6.38 13.17
CA LYS A 91 -10.56 6.41 14.45
C LYS A 91 -11.51 6.31 15.65
N ASP A 92 -12.64 7.01 15.60
CA ASP A 92 -13.66 6.96 16.64
C ASP A 92 -14.37 5.60 16.68
N ARG A 93 -14.58 4.95 15.53
CA ARG A 93 -15.15 3.60 15.44
C ARG A 93 -14.19 2.57 16.02
N VAL A 94 -12.92 2.59 15.61
CA VAL A 94 -11.90 1.65 16.09
C VAL A 94 -11.70 1.79 17.61
N SER A 95 -11.58 3.01 18.12
CA SER A 95 -11.40 3.25 19.56
C SER A 95 -12.63 2.88 20.40
N ARG A 96 -13.86 3.09 19.91
CA ARG A 96 -15.09 2.87 20.69
C ARG A 96 -15.71 1.49 20.52
N GLU A 97 -15.60 0.89 19.34
CA GLU A 97 -16.29 -0.37 18.99
C GLU A 97 -15.32 -1.55 18.95
N LEU A 98 -14.17 -1.38 18.31
CA LEU A 98 -13.21 -2.48 18.18
C LEU A 98 -12.58 -2.82 19.54
N GLY A 99 -12.18 -1.81 20.33
CA GLY A 99 -11.71 -2.04 21.70
C GLY A 99 -12.72 -2.83 22.54
N LYS A 100 -14.02 -2.50 22.45
CA LYS A 100 -15.08 -3.22 23.17
C LYS A 100 -15.35 -4.62 22.63
N LEU A 101 -15.22 -4.84 21.32
CA LEU A 101 -15.37 -6.15 20.70
C LEU A 101 -14.21 -7.09 21.04
N LEU A 102 -12.98 -6.56 21.05
CA LEU A 102 -11.77 -7.30 21.40
C LEU A 102 -11.70 -7.58 22.92
N ASP A 103 -12.10 -6.63 23.76
CA ASP A 103 -12.10 -6.79 25.22
C ASP A 103 -13.30 -7.59 25.76
N GLY A 104 -14.43 -7.58 25.03
CA GLY A 104 -15.72 -8.05 25.54
C GLY A 104 -16.11 -9.51 25.25
N TYR A 105 -15.45 -10.19 24.29
CA TYR A 105 -16.00 -11.42 23.71
C TYR A 105 -15.10 -12.67 23.72
N ASN A 106 -14.03 -12.75 24.53
CA ASN A 106 -13.12 -13.92 24.53
C ASN A 106 -12.58 -14.26 23.12
N PHE A 107 -12.41 -13.25 22.25
CA PHE A 107 -11.71 -13.46 20.99
C PHE A 107 -10.20 -13.48 21.25
N SER A 108 -9.49 -14.38 20.59
CA SER A 108 -8.02 -14.50 20.62
C SER A 108 -7.28 -13.30 19.99
N LEU A 109 -7.95 -12.16 19.82
CA LEU A 109 -7.42 -10.92 19.26
C LEU A 109 -7.38 -9.90 20.39
N HIS A 110 -6.23 -9.78 21.05
CA HIS A 110 -6.04 -8.78 22.10
C HIS A 110 -5.82 -7.39 21.50
N ALA A 111 -6.47 -6.36 22.04
CA ALA A 111 -6.26 -4.97 21.60
C ALA A 111 -4.77 -4.55 21.67
N ASN A 112 -4.00 -5.14 22.58
CA ASN A 112 -2.55 -4.96 22.70
C ASN A 112 -1.75 -6.00 21.89
N ALA A 113 -2.22 -6.41 20.71
CA ALA A 113 -1.46 -7.25 19.78
C ALA A 113 -0.84 -6.42 18.64
N ASN A 114 0.15 -6.99 17.98
CA ASN A 114 0.76 -6.41 16.78
C ASN A 114 -0.07 -6.75 15.54
N TYR A 115 -0.90 -5.81 15.11
CA TYR A 115 -1.70 -5.95 13.90
C TYR A 115 -0.94 -5.48 12.66
N ASN A 116 -0.91 -6.30 11.63
CA ASN A 116 -0.30 -6.03 10.33
C ASN A 116 -1.32 -6.28 9.22
N LEU A 117 -1.48 -5.33 8.31
CA LEU A 117 -2.45 -5.45 7.21
C LEU A 117 -1.76 -5.30 5.85
N ALA A 118 -1.88 -6.31 5.00
CA ALA A 118 -1.37 -6.26 3.63
C ALA A 118 -2.52 -6.20 2.63
N TYR A 119 -2.44 -5.27 1.68
CA TYR A 119 -3.22 -5.27 0.45
C TYR A 119 -2.29 -5.50 -0.73
N ILE A 120 -2.38 -6.68 -1.33
CA ILE A 120 -1.49 -7.15 -2.40
C ILE A 120 -2.32 -7.40 -3.65
N SER A 121 -1.94 -6.75 -4.74
CA SER A 121 -2.67 -6.84 -6.01
C SER A 121 -1.79 -7.10 -7.23
N SER A 122 -0.46 -7.19 -7.04
CA SER A 122 0.47 -7.64 -8.07
C SER A 122 0.44 -9.16 -8.29
N ASP A 123 1.15 -9.60 -9.33
CA ASP A 123 1.39 -11.02 -9.61
C ASP A 123 2.48 -11.64 -8.72
N ASP A 124 3.24 -10.82 -7.98
CA ASP A 124 4.31 -11.23 -7.07
C ASP A 124 3.79 -11.53 -5.66
N ALA A 125 2.52 -11.92 -5.54
CA ALA A 125 1.82 -11.99 -4.27
C ALA A 125 2.50 -12.91 -3.25
N VAL A 126 3.08 -14.03 -3.69
CA VAL A 126 3.83 -14.95 -2.83
C VAL A 126 5.10 -14.27 -2.30
N SER A 127 5.94 -13.73 -3.18
CA SER A 127 7.19 -13.07 -2.80
C SER A 127 6.95 -11.86 -1.90
N ASN A 128 5.95 -11.04 -2.20
CA ASN A 128 5.65 -9.85 -1.40
C ASN A 128 5.07 -10.21 -0.04
N SER A 129 4.30 -11.30 0.05
CA SER A 129 3.86 -11.87 1.33
C SER A 129 5.03 -12.37 2.17
N LYS A 130 5.96 -13.11 1.55
CA LYS A 130 7.19 -13.61 2.19
C LYS A 130 8.00 -12.45 2.80
N VAL A 131 8.25 -11.40 2.01
CA VAL A 131 9.01 -10.22 2.47
C VAL A 131 8.28 -9.47 3.57
N PHE A 132 6.97 -9.24 3.42
CA PHE A 132 6.19 -8.50 4.41
C PHE A 132 6.19 -9.20 5.77
N ILE A 133 5.88 -10.50 5.80
CA ILE A 133 5.85 -11.29 7.03
C ILE A 133 7.24 -11.34 7.65
N ASN A 134 8.26 -11.68 6.87
CA ASN A 134 9.64 -11.72 7.34
C ASN A 134 10.05 -10.41 8.03
N ASN A 135 9.99 -9.31 7.27
CA ASN A 135 10.57 -8.06 7.76
C ASN A 135 9.79 -7.51 8.95
N THR A 136 8.46 -7.66 8.98
CA THR A 136 7.66 -7.19 10.13
C THR A 136 7.82 -8.07 11.37
N LEU A 137 8.02 -9.39 11.21
CA LEU A 137 8.39 -10.26 12.33
C LEU A 137 9.78 -9.90 12.87
N ALA A 138 10.74 -9.60 11.99
CA ALA A 138 12.10 -9.21 12.37
C ALA A 138 12.16 -7.81 13.01
N ASP A 139 11.38 -6.86 12.49
CA ASP A 139 11.30 -5.48 13.01
C ASP A 139 10.69 -5.42 14.44
N SER A 140 10.07 -6.52 14.90
CA SER A 140 9.45 -6.64 16.22
C SER A 140 10.14 -7.67 17.13
N VAL A 141 11.43 -7.96 16.88
CA VAL A 141 12.25 -8.77 17.79
C VAL A 141 12.29 -8.13 19.17
N GLY A 142 12.06 -8.92 20.22
CA GLY A 142 11.96 -8.45 21.61
C GLY A 142 10.55 -8.04 22.04
N ASP A 143 9.60 -7.91 21.10
CA ASP A 143 8.19 -7.73 21.41
C ASP A 143 7.51 -9.09 21.59
N GLU A 144 7.05 -9.38 22.82
CA GLU A 144 6.40 -10.64 23.18
C GLU A 144 4.89 -10.65 22.86
N ARG A 145 4.32 -9.54 22.37
CA ARG A 145 2.90 -9.46 22.00
C ARG A 145 2.60 -10.34 20.79
N ASP A 146 1.42 -10.96 20.79
CA ASP A 146 0.92 -11.74 19.65
C ASP A 146 0.91 -10.90 18.37
N VAL A 147 1.16 -11.55 17.23
CA VAL A 147 1.23 -10.91 15.92
C VAL A 147 0.10 -11.42 15.04
N ASN A 148 -0.67 -10.51 14.45
CA ASN A 148 -1.80 -10.83 13.61
C ASN A 148 -1.60 -10.21 12.22
N TYR A 149 -1.62 -11.04 11.19
CA TYR A 149 -1.58 -10.64 9.80
C TYR A 149 -2.95 -10.84 9.17
N ILE A 150 -3.43 -9.80 8.50
CA ILE A 150 -4.57 -9.89 7.58
C ILE A 150 -4.04 -9.54 6.20
N MET A 151 -4.11 -10.50 5.28
CA MET A 151 -3.52 -10.38 3.95
C MET A 151 -4.63 -10.45 2.90
N VAL A 152 -4.99 -9.28 2.36
CA VAL A 152 -5.97 -9.12 1.30
C VAL A 152 -5.27 -9.29 -0.05
N LEU A 153 -5.57 -10.38 -0.75
CA LEU A 153 -4.89 -10.84 -1.95
C LEU A 153 -5.88 -10.87 -3.11
N ARG A 154 -5.81 -9.90 -4.01
CA ARG A 154 -6.82 -9.73 -5.08
C ARG A 154 -6.97 -10.93 -6.01
N LYS A 155 -5.89 -11.70 -6.21
CA LYS A 155 -5.85 -12.89 -7.08
C LYS A 155 -5.71 -14.17 -6.26
N LEU A 156 -6.53 -14.34 -5.24
CA LEU A 156 -6.55 -15.53 -4.40
C LEU A 156 -7.51 -16.59 -4.98
N ASP A 157 -6.99 -17.42 -5.88
CA ASP A 157 -7.64 -18.67 -6.28
C ASP A 157 -7.01 -19.87 -5.57
N LYS A 158 -7.61 -21.06 -5.69
CA LYS A 158 -7.13 -22.30 -5.05
C LYS A 158 -5.68 -22.65 -5.38
N GLN A 159 -5.18 -22.29 -6.57
CA GLN A 159 -3.78 -22.54 -6.92
C GLN A 159 -2.87 -21.54 -6.21
N MET A 160 -3.26 -20.26 -6.20
CA MET A 160 -2.53 -19.20 -5.51
C MET A 160 -2.53 -19.42 -4.00
N GLU A 161 -3.65 -19.83 -3.40
CA GLU A 161 -3.77 -20.22 -1.99
C GLU A 161 -2.69 -21.24 -1.61
N LYS A 162 -2.61 -22.35 -2.35
CA LYS A 162 -1.60 -23.39 -2.12
C LYS A 162 -0.18 -22.85 -2.22
N LYS A 163 0.10 -22.02 -3.22
CA LYS A 163 1.44 -21.41 -3.41
C LYS A 163 1.78 -20.44 -2.29
N LEU A 164 0.81 -19.64 -1.83
CA LEU A 164 0.98 -18.70 -0.74
C LEU A 164 1.23 -19.42 0.58
N VAL A 165 0.38 -20.40 0.92
CA VAL A 165 0.56 -21.21 2.13
C VAL A 165 1.93 -21.89 2.12
N ALA A 166 2.33 -22.51 1.01
CA ALA A 166 3.63 -23.14 0.89
C ALA A 166 4.79 -22.13 0.98
N GLY A 167 4.68 -20.96 0.32
CA GLY A 167 5.73 -19.94 0.35
C GLY A 167 5.87 -19.26 1.71
N VAL A 168 4.78 -19.08 2.45
CA VAL A 168 4.80 -18.57 3.83
C VAL A 168 5.36 -19.61 4.78
N ASP A 169 4.94 -20.87 4.67
CA ASP A 169 5.49 -22.01 5.43
C ASP A 169 7.01 -22.15 5.22
N GLU A 170 7.49 -22.00 3.98
CA GLU A 170 8.92 -22.02 3.62
C GLU A 170 9.71 -20.96 4.41
N VAL A 171 9.23 -19.70 4.46
CA VAL A 171 9.94 -18.62 5.18
C VAL A 171 9.92 -18.84 6.68
N LEU A 172 8.77 -19.26 7.22
CA LEU A 172 8.61 -19.41 8.66
C LEU A 172 9.50 -20.52 9.22
N ASN A 173 9.76 -21.57 8.43
CA ASN A 173 10.65 -22.66 8.80
C ASN A 173 12.12 -22.43 8.38
N TYR A 174 12.45 -21.30 7.78
CA TYR A 174 13.79 -21.06 7.26
C TYR A 174 14.81 -20.85 8.39
N GLN A 175 15.91 -21.59 8.32
CA GLN A 175 17.04 -21.50 9.24
C GLN A 175 18.35 -21.58 8.46
N GLU A 176 19.30 -20.72 8.82
CA GLU A 176 20.66 -20.72 8.33
C GLU A 176 21.59 -20.35 9.49
N GLU A 177 22.56 -21.21 9.78
CA GLU A 177 23.40 -21.10 10.97
C GLU A 177 24.13 -19.75 11.05
N ASN A 178 23.99 -19.04 12.19
CA ASN A 178 24.56 -17.71 12.43
C ASN A 178 24.05 -16.59 11.50
N VAL A 179 23.06 -16.87 10.65
CA VAL A 179 22.51 -15.90 9.70
C VAL A 179 21.00 -15.70 9.92
N TYR A 180 20.21 -16.77 9.98
CA TYR A 180 18.74 -16.74 10.08
C TYR A 180 18.19 -17.79 11.04
N ASP A 181 17.26 -17.41 11.92
CA ASP A 181 16.45 -18.37 12.69
C ASP A 181 15.02 -17.82 12.90
N PHE A 182 14.17 -17.98 11.88
CA PHE A 182 12.77 -17.59 11.96
C PHE A 182 11.97 -18.33 13.03
N PRO A 183 12.15 -19.65 13.24
CA PRO A 183 11.47 -20.35 14.31
C PRO A 183 11.67 -19.75 15.70
N SER A 184 12.83 -19.13 16.00
CA SER A 184 13.03 -18.40 17.28
C SER A 184 12.09 -17.21 17.46
N LEU A 185 11.53 -16.68 16.37
CA LEU A 185 10.70 -15.50 16.40
C LEU A 185 9.28 -15.77 16.88
N TYR A 186 8.80 -17.01 16.99
CA TYR A 186 7.41 -17.29 17.36
C TYR A 186 7.28 -18.62 18.11
N SER A 187 6.25 -18.75 18.94
CA SER A 187 5.92 -20.02 19.62
C SER A 187 5.07 -20.92 18.73
N ASN A 188 4.08 -20.34 18.06
CA ASN A 188 3.19 -21.01 17.11
C ASN A 188 2.81 -20.02 16.00
N VAL A 189 2.81 -20.47 14.74
CA VAL A 189 2.13 -19.79 13.63
C VAL A 189 0.95 -20.61 13.12
N LYS A 190 -0.22 -19.96 13.04
CA LYS A 190 -1.41 -20.51 12.39
C LYS A 190 -1.73 -19.74 11.12
N ILE A 191 -1.79 -20.47 10.00
CA ILE A 191 -2.15 -19.91 8.69
C ILE A 191 -3.57 -20.33 8.38
N TYR A 192 -4.44 -19.33 8.23
CA TYR A 192 -5.84 -19.49 7.87
C TYR A 192 -6.12 -18.93 6.48
N VAL A 193 -7.06 -19.56 5.79
CA VAL A 193 -7.67 -19.03 4.56
C VAL A 193 -9.13 -18.73 4.86
N ALA A 194 -9.53 -17.49 4.62
CA ALA A 194 -10.90 -17.02 4.77
C ALA A 194 -11.62 -17.03 3.43
N ASP A 195 -12.65 -17.85 3.32
CA ASP A 195 -13.62 -17.81 2.23
C ASP A 195 -14.76 -16.85 2.62
N THR A 196 -14.72 -15.66 2.03
CA THR A 196 -15.70 -14.60 2.33
C THR A 196 -17.09 -14.89 1.77
N ARG A 197 -17.19 -15.77 0.78
CA ARG A 197 -18.46 -16.14 0.13
C ARG A 197 -19.17 -17.23 0.90
N GLU A 198 -18.41 -18.20 1.39
CA GLU A 198 -18.92 -19.30 2.21
C GLU A 198 -18.92 -18.98 3.71
N HIS A 199 -18.46 -17.78 4.10
CA HIS A 199 -18.29 -17.36 5.50
C HIS A 199 -17.50 -18.38 6.33
N ARG A 200 -16.48 -18.99 5.73
CA ARG A 200 -15.67 -20.05 6.34
C ARG A 200 -14.25 -19.56 6.58
N LEU A 201 -13.69 -19.92 7.73
CA LEU A 201 -12.27 -19.79 8.04
C LEU A 201 -11.68 -21.21 8.18
N SER A 202 -10.74 -21.57 7.32
CA SER A 202 -10.06 -22.86 7.34
C SER A 202 -8.65 -22.70 7.86
N LEU A 203 -8.23 -23.55 8.80
CA LEU A 203 -6.83 -23.68 9.20
C LEU A 203 -6.10 -24.55 8.20
N GLU A 204 -5.12 -23.98 7.50
CA GLU A 204 -4.33 -24.67 6.48
C GLU A 204 -3.00 -25.22 7.04
N LYS A 205 -2.39 -24.49 7.98
CA LYS A 205 -1.12 -24.86 8.62
C LYS A 205 -1.08 -24.43 10.08
N ASP A 206 -0.45 -25.25 10.91
CA ASP A 206 -0.07 -24.98 12.30
C ASP A 206 1.41 -25.34 12.42
N ILE A 207 2.24 -24.35 12.73
CA ILE A 207 3.71 -24.45 12.73
C ILE A 207 4.20 -24.12 14.13
N VAL A 208 4.97 -25.04 14.72
CA VAL A 208 5.55 -24.84 16.06
C VAL A 208 6.93 -24.21 15.92
N GLY A 209 7.15 -23.10 16.63
CA GLY A 209 8.43 -22.42 16.73
C GLY A 209 9.05 -22.56 18.12
N GLN A 210 10.11 -21.79 18.37
CA GLN A 210 10.92 -21.81 19.59
C GLN A 210 10.82 -20.50 20.40
N GLY A 211 10.15 -19.49 19.85
CA GLY A 211 9.90 -18.20 20.47
C GLY A 211 8.72 -18.21 21.44
N ARG A 212 8.22 -17.00 21.76
CA ARG A 212 7.18 -16.80 22.78
C ARG A 212 5.84 -16.29 22.24
N ARG A 213 5.85 -15.56 21.13
CA ARG A 213 4.65 -14.90 20.56
C ARG A 213 3.86 -15.83 19.65
N ASN A 214 2.53 -15.78 19.71
CA ASN A 214 1.70 -16.46 18.73
C ASN A 214 1.56 -15.59 17.49
N VAL A 215 1.54 -16.22 16.31
CA VAL A 215 1.36 -15.56 15.04
C VAL A 215 0.11 -16.13 14.36
N ASN A 216 -0.85 -15.27 14.03
CA ASN A 216 -1.99 -15.64 13.21
C ASN A 216 -1.89 -14.96 11.85
N ILE A 217 -2.02 -15.72 10.77
CA ILE A 217 -2.00 -15.21 9.40
C ILE A 217 -3.33 -15.56 8.76
N VAL A 218 -4.11 -14.55 8.36
CA VAL A 218 -5.37 -14.73 7.65
C VAL A 218 -5.20 -14.27 6.21
N LEU A 219 -5.28 -15.20 5.28
CA LEU A 219 -5.29 -14.95 3.84
C LEU A 219 -6.75 -14.79 3.38
N VAL A 220 -7.04 -13.73 2.65
CA VAL A 220 -8.41 -13.44 2.19
C VAL A 220 -8.40 -12.77 0.82
N ASP A 221 -9.38 -13.05 -0.02
CA ASP A 221 -9.48 -12.45 -1.36
C ASP A 221 -10.00 -11.00 -1.32
N PHE A 222 -10.86 -10.72 -0.34
CA PHE A 222 -11.58 -9.46 -0.22
C PHE A 222 -11.91 -9.12 1.24
N LEU A 223 -11.96 -7.83 1.56
CA LEU A 223 -12.59 -7.34 2.78
C LEU A 223 -13.57 -6.22 2.45
N PRO A 224 -14.75 -6.17 3.10
CA PRO A 224 -15.61 -4.99 3.02
C PRO A 224 -14.82 -3.73 3.39
N LYS A 225 -15.00 -2.65 2.62
CA LYS A 225 -14.19 -1.42 2.74
C LYS A 225 -14.10 -0.88 4.18
N ASN A 226 -15.22 -0.88 4.92
CA ASN A 226 -15.23 -0.39 6.30
C ASN A 226 -14.32 -1.23 7.21
N ILE A 227 -14.39 -2.56 7.08
CA ILE A 227 -13.57 -3.49 7.86
C ILE A 227 -12.09 -3.36 7.48
N PHE A 228 -11.79 -3.23 6.19
CA PHE A 228 -10.43 -2.96 5.72
C PHE A 228 -9.85 -1.71 6.37
N LEU A 229 -10.57 -0.59 6.32
CA LEU A 229 -10.11 0.69 6.89
C LEU A 229 -9.98 0.66 8.42
N ASP A 230 -10.82 -0.11 9.11
CA ASP A 230 -10.68 -0.33 10.55
C ASP A 230 -9.36 -1.05 10.88
N PHE A 231 -9.05 -2.12 10.14
CA PHE A 231 -7.78 -2.81 10.31
C PHE A 231 -6.58 -1.97 9.88
N VAL A 232 -6.70 -1.12 8.85
CA VAL A 232 -5.64 -0.15 8.50
C VAL A 232 -5.38 0.77 9.69
N SER A 233 -6.43 1.32 10.30
CA SER A 233 -6.28 2.24 11.44
C SER A 233 -5.75 1.56 12.70
N LEU A 234 -5.97 0.25 12.87
CA LEU A 234 -5.44 -0.56 13.97
C LEU A 234 -3.98 -1.00 13.72
N SER A 235 -3.57 -1.07 12.46
CA SER A 235 -2.31 -1.68 12.06
C SER A 235 -1.08 -0.87 12.50
N HIS A 236 -0.06 -1.60 12.97
CA HIS A 236 1.26 -1.04 13.29
C HIS A 236 2.10 -0.86 12.02
N SER A 237 1.97 -1.83 11.11
CA SER A 237 2.58 -1.84 9.78
C SER A 237 1.58 -2.36 8.76
N GLY A 238 1.78 -2.01 7.50
CA GLY A 238 0.97 -2.54 6.42
C GLY A 238 1.68 -2.54 5.09
N MET A 239 1.05 -3.17 4.11
CA MET A 239 1.50 -3.21 2.72
C MET A 239 0.40 -2.65 1.81
N ALA A 240 0.76 -1.75 0.90
CA ALA A 240 -0.12 -1.15 -0.10
C ALA A 240 0.39 -1.45 -1.52
N SER A 241 -0.51 -1.54 -2.50
CA SER A 241 -0.18 -1.96 -3.88
C SER A 241 -0.48 -0.89 -4.93
N GLY A 242 -1.41 0.03 -4.65
CA GLY A 242 -1.74 1.14 -5.54
C GLY A 242 -2.07 2.43 -4.79
N ASP A 243 -2.31 3.52 -5.52
CA ASP A 243 -2.48 4.86 -4.95
C ASP A 243 -3.64 4.94 -3.97
N GLN A 244 -4.75 4.24 -4.24
CA GLN A 244 -5.88 4.22 -3.32
C GLN A 244 -5.49 3.57 -1.98
N SER A 245 -4.96 2.34 -2.00
CA SER A 245 -4.55 1.64 -0.77
C SER A 245 -3.43 2.39 -0.02
N LEU A 246 -2.54 3.05 -0.76
CA LEU A 246 -1.47 3.86 -0.20
C LEU A 246 -2.05 5.11 0.47
N GLY A 247 -2.98 5.79 -0.20
CA GLY A 247 -3.63 6.98 0.33
C GLY A 247 -4.50 6.69 1.54
N GLU A 248 -5.21 5.56 1.54
CA GLU A 248 -5.94 5.04 2.70
C GLU A 248 -5.00 4.79 3.88
N PHE A 249 -3.87 4.11 3.65
CA PHE A 249 -2.88 3.81 4.69
C PHE A 249 -2.22 5.07 5.26
N LEU A 250 -1.74 5.97 4.40
CA LEU A 250 -1.10 7.22 4.79
C LEU A 250 -2.07 8.14 5.55
N SER A 251 -3.32 8.24 5.11
CA SER A 251 -4.32 9.09 5.76
C SER A 251 -4.67 8.62 7.17
N LEU A 252 -4.72 7.30 7.38
CA LEU A 252 -5.13 6.71 8.65
C LEU A 252 -3.97 6.62 9.65
N THR A 253 -2.79 6.19 9.18
CA THR A 253 -1.64 5.88 10.05
C THR A 253 -0.57 6.98 10.07
N GLY A 254 -0.49 7.80 9.03
CA GLY A 254 0.58 8.78 8.85
C GLY A 254 1.97 8.18 8.57
N LYS A 255 2.07 6.87 8.32
CA LYS A 255 3.35 6.14 8.17
C LYS A 255 3.50 5.59 6.76
N VAL A 256 4.73 5.59 6.25
CA VAL A 256 5.07 4.94 4.98
C VAL A 256 4.92 3.41 5.13
N PRO A 257 3.97 2.78 4.39
CA PRO A 257 3.79 1.33 4.43
C PRO A 257 4.88 0.62 3.64
N TYR A 258 4.87 -0.71 3.73
CA TYR A 258 5.43 -1.54 2.68
C TYR A 258 4.67 -1.29 1.37
N TYR A 259 5.35 -1.40 0.25
CA TYR A 259 4.82 -1.10 -1.07
C TYR A 259 5.02 -2.30 -2.00
N ASP A 260 3.91 -3.00 -2.29
CA ASP A 260 3.81 -4.03 -3.32
C ASP A 260 4.05 -3.38 -4.68
N MET A 261 5.30 -3.41 -5.13
CA MET A 261 5.77 -2.69 -6.30
C MET A 261 5.19 -3.30 -7.59
N GLN A 262 4.40 -2.49 -8.29
CA GLN A 262 3.89 -2.82 -9.62
C GLN A 262 4.73 -2.10 -10.70
N PRO A 263 4.89 -2.68 -11.91
CA PRO A 263 5.75 -2.09 -12.95
C PRO A 263 5.43 -0.62 -13.29
N TRP A 264 4.14 -0.27 -13.35
CA TRP A 264 3.66 1.10 -13.62
C TRP A 264 3.70 2.04 -12.39
N LYS A 265 4.30 1.59 -11.29
CA LYS A 265 4.44 2.34 -10.03
C LYS A 265 5.89 2.51 -9.59
N LEU A 266 6.83 2.08 -10.41
CA LEU A 266 8.25 2.25 -10.16
C LEU A 266 8.66 3.69 -9.80
N PRO A 267 8.14 4.75 -10.46
CA PRO A 267 8.54 6.11 -10.13
C PRO A 267 8.13 6.53 -8.73
N LEU A 268 7.03 6.01 -8.19
CA LEU A 268 6.61 6.24 -6.81
C LEU A 268 7.64 5.69 -5.82
N GLY A 269 8.05 4.42 -6.00
CA GLY A 269 9.07 3.81 -5.14
C GLY A 269 10.42 4.51 -5.26
N ARG A 270 10.86 4.85 -6.48
CA ARG A 270 12.09 5.64 -6.69
C ARG A 270 12.03 6.99 -5.97
N SER A 271 10.90 7.70 -6.05
CA SER A 271 10.72 8.98 -5.36
C SER A 271 10.78 8.85 -3.84
N LEU A 272 10.28 7.74 -3.28
CA LEU A 272 10.43 7.46 -1.85
C LEU A 272 11.89 7.20 -1.47
N LEU A 273 12.65 6.48 -2.30
CA LEU A 273 14.08 6.25 -2.09
C LEU A 273 14.90 7.54 -2.20
N ASP A 274 14.59 8.40 -3.18
CA ASP A 274 15.25 9.70 -3.34
C ASP A 274 15.00 10.57 -2.11
N LYS A 275 13.75 10.65 -1.63
CA LYS A 275 13.42 11.36 -0.38
C LYS A 275 14.12 10.76 0.83
N ALA A 276 14.22 9.44 0.93
CA ALA A 276 14.95 8.77 2.01
C ALA A 276 16.43 9.16 2.02
N LYS A 277 17.06 9.17 0.85
CA LYS A 277 18.45 9.58 0.67
C LYS A 277 18.66 11.05 0.99
N GLU A 278 17.75 11.93 0.56
CA GLU A 278 17.79 13.37 0.87
C GLU A 278 17.69 13.66 2.37
N GLN A 279 16.87 12.89 3.10
CA GLN A 279 16.57 13.18 4.51
C GLN A 279 17.48 12.48 5.51
N GLY A 280 17.94 11.26 5.19
CA GLY A 280 18.70 10.42 6.12
C GLY A 280 19.89 9.69 5.50
N GLY A 281 20.25 10.02 4.25
CA GLY A 281 21.45 9.49 3.58
C GLY A 281 21.49 7.97 3.49
N ASP A 282 22.70 7.43 3.58
CA ASP A 282 22.99 6.00 3.42
C ASP A 282 22.46 5.13 4.58
N GLU A 283 22.04 5.73 5.69
CA GLU A 283 21.46 5.01 6.83
C GLU A 283 19.95 4.80 6.68
N LEU A 284 19.21 5.80 6.19
CA LEU A 284 17.75 5.70 6.01
C LEU A 284 17.37 4.98 4.71
N LEU A 285 18.17 5.15 3.65
CA LEU A 285 17.87 4.58 2.33
C LEU A 285 17.63 3.06 2.37
N PRO A 286 18.47 2.22 3.04
CA PRO A 286 18.22 0.78 3.14
C PRO A 286 16.93 0.43 3.88
N LEU A 287 16.53 1.23 4.87
CA LEU A 287 15.29 1.02 5.64
C LEU A 287 14.03 1.32 4.84
N VAL A 288 14.10 2.22 3.87
CA VAL A 288 13.00 2.48 2.95
C VAL A 288 13.01 1.48 1.80
N ALA A 289 14.20 1.11 1.31
CA ALA A 289 14.34 0.07 0.28
C ALA A 289 13.75 -1.27 0.71
N LYS A 290 13.96 -1.71 1.97
CA LYS A 290 13.37 -2.95 2.48
C LYS A 290 11.83 -2.96 2.47
N LYS A 291 11.21 -1.78 2.44
CA LYS A 291 9.75 -1.64 2.42
C LYS A 291 9.16 -1.77 1.01
N ILE A 292 9.96 -1.86 -0.05
CA ILE A 292 9.45 -1.82 -1.43
C ILE A 292 9.73 -3.16 -2.15
N PRO A 293 9.05 -4.27 -1.80
CA PRO A 293 9.20 -5.55 -2.48
C PRO A 293 8.44 -5.63 -3.81
N GLY A 294 8.93 -6.45 -4.74
CA GLY A 294 8.29 -6.74 -6.03
C GLY A 294 9.27 -6.72 -7.22
N SER A 295 8.83 -7.25 -8.37
CA SER A 295 9.67 -7.44 -9.56
C SER A 295 10.33 -6.14 -10.06
N ALA A 296 11.64 -6.15 -9.93
CA ALA A 296 12.56 -5.16 -10.43
C ALA A 296 13.25 -5.64 -11.72
N TYR A 297 12.54 -5.81 -12.83
CA TYR A 297 13.23 -5.75 -14.14
C TYR A 297 13.86 -4.36 -14.41
N LEU A 298 13.72 -3.38 -13.50
CA LEU A 298 14.23 -2.01 -13.60
C LEU A 298 15.00 -1.48 -12.37
N ILE A 299 15.20 -2.30 -11.33
CA ILE A 299 16.19 -2.03 -10.27
C ILE A 299 17.16 -3.20 -10.40
N SER A 300 18.26 -2.99 -11.11
CA SER A 300 19.32 -3.98 -11.40
C SER A 300 20.11 -4.40 -10.15
N GLN A 301 19.46 -4.36 -8.99
CA GLN A 301 19.92 -4.94 -7.75
C GLN A 301 18.74 -5.81 -7.33
N GLU A 302 18.98 -7.12 -7.25
CA GLU A 302 18.17 -8.01 -6.42
C GLU A 302 17.90 -7.22 -5.14
N VAL A 303 16.65 -6.77 -4.93
CA VAL A 303 16.28 -6.14 -3.67
C VAL A 303 16.62 -7.20 -2.66
N PRO A 304 17.67 -7.01 -1.83
CA PRO A 304 18.17 -8.09 -1.02
C PRO A 304 17.00 -8.53 -0.15
N ILE A 305 16.67 -9.82 -0.27
CA ILE A 305 15.80 -10.53 0.66
C ILE A 305 16.57 -10.45 1.98
N TYR A 306 16.39 -9.35 2.70
CA TYR A 306 17.24 -9.08 3.86
C TYR A 306 16.76 -9.88 5.05
N THR A 307 17.79 -10.16 5.83
CA THR A 307 17.94 -11.15 6.85
C THR A 307 17.43 -10.69 8.21
N PRO A 308 16.65 -11.48 8.96
CA PRO A 308 16.55 -11.33 10.40
C PRO A 308 17.93 -11.51 11.08
N HIS A 309 18.67 -10.41 11.15
CA HIS A 309 19.54 -10.00 12.26
C HIS A 309 18.92 -10.22 13.65
N ILE A 310 18.92 -11.43 14.20
CA ILE A 310 18.63 -11.70 15.64
C ILE A 310 19.51 -10.84 16.58
N ASN A 311 20.64 -10.34 16.09
CA ASN A 311 21.55 -9.43 16.78
C ASN A 311 21.66 -8.04 16.12
N ARG A 312 20.58 -7.52 15.52
CA ARG A 312 20.63 -6.16 14.98
C ARG A 312 20.70 -5.16 16.15
N PRO A 313 21.73 -4.29 16.24
CA PRO A 313 21.73 -3.23 17.22
C PRO A 313 20.52 -2.32 16.99
N ASP A 314 19.99 -1.72 18.05
CA ASP A 314 18.92 -0.73 17.97
C ASP A 314 19.24 0.29 16.88
N GLU A 315 18.22 0.66 16.08
CA GLU A 315 18.40 1.70 15.07
C GLU A 315 18.87 2.99 15.75
N PRO A 316 19.93 3.65 15.24
CA PRO A 316 20.41 4.89 15.84
C PRO A 316 19.27 5.92 15.92
N LYS A 317 19.16 6.66 17.03
CA LYS A 317 18.10 7.66 17.23
C LYS A 317 17.96 8.66 16.08
N ALA A 318 19.08 8.99 15.41
CA ALA A 318 19.10 9.85 14.23
C ALA A 318 18.31 9.25 13.06
N VAL A 319 18.43 7.94 12.84
CA VAL A 319 17.72 7.20 11.79
C VAL A 319 16.23 7.13 12.09
N THR A 320 15.84 6.86 13.34
CA THR A 320 14.42 6.88 13.77
C THR A 320 13.80 8.27 13.59
N ALA A 321 14.53 9.33 13.91
CA ALA A 321 14.07 10.71 13.72
C ALA A 321 13.93 11.05 12.22
N ALA A 322 14.87 10.62 11.39
CA ALA A 322 14.81 10.81 9.94
C ALA A 322 13.63 10.04 9.31
N LEU A 323 13.36 8.81 9.75
CA LEU A 323 12.19 8.04 9.34
C LEU A 323 10.88 8.74 9.73
N SER A 324 10.80 9.25 10.96
CA SER A 324 9.61 9.99 11.44
C SER A 324 9.38 11.28 10.64
N LYS A 325 10.45 11.96 10.22
CA LYS A 325 10.38 13.13 9.35
C LYS A 325 9.89 12.74 7.95
N LEU A 326 10.41 11.65 7.38
CA LEU A 326 9.97 11.14 6.10
C LEU A 326 8.47 10.78 6.13
N ASP A 327 8.02 10.08 7.17
CA ASP A 327 6.61 9.72 7.39
C ASP A 327 5.72 10.97 7.40
N LYS A 328 6.14 12.01 8.14
CA LYS A 328 5.41 13.29 8.21
C LYS A 328 5.34 13.99 6.85
N ASP A 329 6.46 14.08 6.13
CA ASP A 329 6.53 14.77 4.85
C ASP A 329 5.72 14.04 3.77
N VAL A 330 5.82 12.70 3.73
CA VAL A 330 5.08 11.86 2.79
C VAL A 330 3.58 11.91 3.07
N SER A 331 3.17 11.78 4.33
CA SER A 331 1.75 11.81 4.71
C SER A 331 1.11 13.19 4.55
N ALA A 332 1.89 14.28 4.63
CA ALA A 332 1.40 15.64 4.38
C ALA A 332 1.30 16.01 2.89
N HIS A 333 1.98 15.27 2.00
CA HIS A 333 2.02 15.57 0.57
C HIS A 333 0.77 15.01 -0.14
N THR A 334 -0.31 15.80 -0.15
CA THR A 334 -1.64 15.39 -0.66
C THR A 334 -2.12 16.20 -1.86
N GLY A 335 -2.79 15.54 -2.81
CA GLY A 335 -3.35 16.14 -4.02
C GLY A 335 -4.69 16.87 -3.84
N ASP A 336 -5.36 16.71 -2.69
CA ASP A 336 -6.70 17.25 -2.43
C ASP A 336 -6.78 18.78 -2.60
N GLY A 337 -5.76 19.51 -2.14
CA GLY A 337 -5.70 20.97 -2.31
C GLY A 337 -5.63 21.39 -3.77
N HIS A 338 -4.86 20.69 -4.59
CA HIS A 338 -4.73 20.95 -6.02
C HIS A 338 -6.06 20.71 -6.75
N ILE A 339 -6.72 19.60 -6.44
CA ILE A 339 -8.02 19.25 -7.04
C ILE A 339 -9.08 20.28 -6.61
N ARG A 340 -9.20 20.60 -5.32
CA ARG A 340 -10.18 21.58 -4.84
C ARG A 340 -9.97 22.97 -5.43
N ASN A 341 -8.72 23.39 -5.60
CA ASN A 341 -8.42 24.68 -6.21
C ASN A 341 -8.88 24.71 -7.67
N PHE A 342 -8.64 23.64 -8.44
CA PHE A 342 -9.14 23.52 -9.80
C PHE A 342 -10.67 23.55 -9.87
N VAL A 343 -11.34 22.84 -8.94
CA VAL A 343 -12.81 22.85 -8.83
C VAL A 343 -13.34 24.25 -8.54
N ARG A 344 -12.65 25.01 -7.68
CA ARG A 344 -13.04 26.37 -7.30
C ARG A 344 -12.76 27.40 -8.39
N SER A 345 -11.66 27.27 -9.13
CA SER A 345 -11.34 28.18 -10.24
C SER A 345 -12.29 28.05 -11.44
N GLY A 346 -12.95 26.89 -11.57
CA GLY A 346 -13.94 26.62 -12.62
C GLY A 346 -15.39 26.95 -12.26
N ALA A 347 -15.66 27.44 -11.04
CA ALA A 347 -17.01 27.85 -10.65
C ALA A 347 -17.28 29.26 -11.20
N PRO A 348 -18.38 29.51 -11.95
CA PRO A 348 -18.78 30.87 -12.29
C PRO A 348 -19.09 31.62 -10.98
N GLY A 349 -18.40 32.74 -10.78
CA GLY A 349 -18.66 33.67 -9.68
C GLY A 349 -20.01 34.38 -9.80
#